data_AF-A0A349H173-F1
#
_entry.id   AF-A0A349H173-F1
#
_cell.length_a   1.000
_cell.length_b   1.000
_cell.length_c   1.000
_cell.angle_alpha   90.00
_cell.angle_beta   90.00
_cell.angle_gamma   90.00
#
_symmetry.space_group_name_H-M   'P 1'
#
loop_
_entity.id
_entity.type
_entity.pdbx_description
1 polymer ?
#
loop_
_entity_poly.entity_id
_entity_poly.type
_entity_poly.pdbx_seq_one_letter_code
_entity_poly.pdbx_strand_id
1 'polypeptide(L)'
;MRSLVNQVYVKTEVLMKTLMLVAGMAVWFGVGAVAWGQEAALPGVADEGAGVGVSMQHEINASVDRALDWLALQQKENGAWSNDQFPALTAMAAWAFIRSEHPQRAKCVPPALAFLKSCVQPDGGIYRPVAGRQGGGLSNYNTAICMTTLHASKDPAFTRIVLDARAFVAKSQHTGDDAYHGGFGYDRSTDRMYADLMNTVYAAEAMRFTESAEDLRPAGEDRPKVDWQATAAFITRMQNTPEAGGAEQGGFFYKPDESKAGTTTNTAGKVVFRSYGSMTYSGLLGLVYAGVDRDDPRVRSAFDWASRHWSLDENPGMGMEGYFFFFNVLSRSLTAYGADHIPREGLPAVNWRKDVADKLISSQTTEPNGQGYWRNDAGRYWEGDPVLVTAYAVLALQHLSGTQP
;
A
#
# COMPACT_ATOMS: atom_id res chain seq x y z
N MET A 1 -17.78 -18.47 73.31
CA MET A 1 -18.68 -17.31 73.26
C MET A 1 -19.85 -17.65 72.35
N ARG A 2 -21.02 -17.94 72.96
CA ARG A 2 -22.40 -18.06 72.42
C ARG A 2 -22.60 -18.94 71.17
N SER A 3 -23.12 -20.18 71.23
CA SER A 3 -24.44 -20.69 71.71
C SER A 3 -25.22 -21.23 70.49
N LEU A 4 -25.36 -22.58 70.34
CA LEU A 4 -26.61 -23.38 70.44
C LEU A 4 -27.60 -23.16 69.25
N VAL A 5 -28.35 -24.08 68.63
CA VAL A 5 -28.75 -25.50 68.82
C VAL A 5 -29.81 -25.80 67.72
N ASN A 6 -29.87 -27.05 67.18
CA ASN A 6 -31.04 -27.80 66.61
C ASN A 6 -31.98 -27.14 65.54
N GLN A 7 -32.72 -27.79 64.63
CA GLN A 7 -33.00 -29.16 64.19
C GLN A 7 -33.92 -29.08 62.92
N VAL A 8 -33.90 -30.14 62.09
CA VAL A 8 -35.03 -30.75 61.31
C VAL A 8 -35.36 -30.27 59.86
N TYR A 9 -35.06 -31.18 58.91
CA TYR A 9 -35.74 -31.66 57.67
C TYR A 9 -36.39 -30.65 56.68
N VAL A 10 -36.21 -30.76 55.35
CA VAL A 10 -36.72 -31.83 54.44
C VAL A 10 -35.80 -32.09 53.21
N LYS A 11 -35.81 -33.36 52.77
CA LYS A 11 -35.27 -34.06 51.56
C LYS A 11 -35.28 -33.24 50.25
N THR A 12 -34.43 -33.49 49.23
CA THR A 12 -34.34 -34.74 48.45
C THR A 12 -33.07 -34.81 47.56
N GLU A 13 -32.32 -35.91 47.71
CA GLU A 13 -31.53 -36.74 46.77
C GLU A 13 -30.36 -36.22 45.89
N VAL A 14 -29.40 -37.14 45.73
CA VAL A 14 -27.98 -37.02 45.41
C VAL A 14 -27.62 -38.12 44.37
N LEU A 15 -26.43 -38.01 43.76
CA LEU A 15 -25.62 -39.02 43.02
C LEU A 15 -25.85 -38.99 41.48
N MET A 16 -24.86 -39.13 40.56
CA MET A 16 -23.64 -39.98 40.50
C MET A 16 -22.86 -39.58 39.20
N LYS A 17 -21.60 -39.13 39.20
CA LYS A 17 -20.31 -39.83 38.99
C LYS A 17 -20.14 -40.90 37.85
N THR A 18 -19.22 -40.59 36.93
CA THR A 18 -18.12 -41.42 36.36
C THR A 18 -18.22 -42.05 34.95
N LEU A 19 -17.05 -42.00 34.28
CA LEU A 19 -16.58 -42.47 32.98
C LEU A 19 -16.75 -43.97 32.60
N MET A 20 -16.69 -44.18 31.26
CA MET A 20 -15.91 -45.17 30.49
C MET A 20 -16.52 -46.52 30.00
N LEU A 21 -16.28 -46.73 28.70
CA LEU A 21 -16.08 -47.95 27.88
C LEU A 21 -17.28 -48.74 27.27
N VAL A 22 -17.24 -48.76 25.92
CA VAL A 22 -17.36 -49.90 24.97
C VAL A 22 -18.73 -50.52 24.66
N ALA A 23 -19.17 -50.31 23.41
CA ALA A 23 -19.72 -51.27 22.45
C ALA A 23 -20.07 -50.44 21.18
N GLY A 24 -20.00 -50.87 19.91
CA GLY A 24 -19.75 -52.18 19.29
C GLY A 24 -19.94 -52.01 17.77
N MET A 25 -19.27 -52.89 17.03
CA MET A 25 -19.43 -53.32 15.63
C MET A 25 -20.50 -52.68 14.71
N ALA A 26 -20.00 -52.13 13.60
CA ALA A 26 -20.30 -52.44 12.19
C ALA A 26 -21.76 -52.66 11.72
N VAL A 27 -22.15 -51.99 10.62
CA VAL A 27 -22.38 -52.58 9.27
C VAL A 27 -23.16 -51.59 8.37
N TRP A 28 -22.63 -51.41 7.15
CA TRP A 28 -23.23 -51.00 5.86
C TRP A 28 -23.39 -49.52 5.47
N PHE A 29 -22.56 -49.16 4.48
CA PHE A 29 -22.76 -48.06 3.53
C PHE A 29 -23.84 -48.44 2.51
N GLY A 30 -24.85 -47.58 2.37
CA GLY A 30 -25.88 -47.65 1.33
C GLY A 30 -26.29 -46.23 0.93
N VAL A 31 -26.10 -45.93 -0.35
CA VAL A 31 -26.23 -44.62 -1.00
C VAL A 31 -27.67 -44.07 -0.92
N GLY A 32 -27.79 -42.79 -0.57
CA GLY A 32 -29.03 -42.03 -0.68
C GLY A 32 -28.72 -40.55 -0.90
N ALA A 33 -28.78 -40.11 -2.16
CA ALA A 33 -28.59 -38.72 -2.56
C ALA A 33 -29.70 -37.84 -1.95
N VAL A 34 -29.31 -36.85 -1.15
CA VAL A 34 -30.19 -35.78 -0.68
C VAL A 34 -29.99 -34.62 -1.65
N ALA A 35 -31.06 -34.26 -2.37
CA ALA A 35 -31.11 -33.09 -3.23
C ALA A 35 -31.02 -31.82 -2.37
N TRP A 36 -30.02 -30.99 -2.64
CA TRP A 36 -29.88 -29.68 -2.03
C TRP A 36 -30.81 -28.69 -2.75
N GLY A 37 -31.52 -27.90 -1.95
CA GLY A 37 -32.51 -26.92 -2.40
C GLY A 37 -31.91 -25.86 -3.31
N GLN A 38 -32.73 -25.41 -4.26
CA GLN A 38 -32.46 -24.27 -5.11
C GLN A 38 -32.32 -23.01 -4.26
N GLU A 39 -31.11 -22.44 -4.29
CA GLU A 39 -30.84 -21.09 -3.82
C GLU A 39 -31.44 -20.10 -4.83
N ALA A 40 -32.35 -19.25 -4.36
CA ALA A 40 -32.99 -18.22 -5.18
C ALA A 40 -31.92 -17.21 -5.63
N ALA A 41 -31.61 -17.20 -6.93
CA ALA A 41 -30.71 -16.25 -7.53
C ALA A 41 -31.24 -14.82 -7.34
N LEU A 42 -30.45 -13.99 -6.65
CA LEU A 42 -30.65 -12.54 -6.63
C LEU A 42 -30.46 -12.01 -8.07
N PRO A 43 -31.31 -11.07 -8.54
CA PRO A 43 -31.19 -10.56 -9.89
C PRO A 43 -29.98 -9.63 -10.03
N GLY A 44 -29.05 -10.02 -10.90
CA GLY A 44 -28.30 -9.10 -11.77
C GLY A 44 -27.24 -8.22 -11.11
N VAL A 45 -26.19 -8.83 -10.55
CA VAL A 45 -24.86 -8.19 -10.66
C VAL A 45 -24.30 -8.71 -11.98
N ALA A 46 -24.31 -7.85 -13.00
CA ALA A 46 -23.56 -8.15 -14.21
C ALA A 46 -22.11 -8.37 -13.78
N ASP A 47 -21.56 -9.52 -14.16
CA ASP A 47 -20.15 -9.87 -14.03
C ASP A 47 -19.36 -8.94 -14.97
N GLU A 48 -19.23 -7.66 -14.56
CA GLU A 48 -18.19 -6.79 -15.08
C GLU A 48 -16.87 -7.34 -14.52
N GLY A 49 -16.16 -8.10 -15.36
CA GLY A 49 -14.88 -8.69 -14.98
C GLY A 49 -13.89 -7.66 -14.40
N ALA A 50 -12.83 -8.16 -13.76
CA ALA A 50 -11.82 -7.35 -13.07
C ALA A 50 -11.42 -6.08 -13.86
N GLY A 51 -11.81 -4.90 -13.35
CA GLY A 51 -11.51 -3.60 -13.98
C GLY A 51 -12.66 -2.62 -13.85
N VAL A 52 -12.59 -1.54 -14.64
CA VAL A 52 -13.72 -0.61 -14.84
C VAL A 52 -14.41 -0.93 -16.17
N GLY A 53 -15.71 -0.69 -16.27
CA GLY A 53 -16.44 -0.83 -17.54
C GLY A 53 -15.87 0.06 -18.65
N VAL A 54 -16.07 -0.34 -19.92
CA VAL A 54 -15.45 0.31 -21.10
C VAL A 54 -15.68 1.82 -21.17
N SER A 55 -16.89 2.30 -20.83
CA SER A 55 -17.20 3.73 -20.80
C SER A 55 -16.30 4.48 -19.80
N MET A 56 -16.20 3.96 -18.57
CA MET A 56 -15.35 4.52 -17.53
C MET A 56 -13.87 4.45 -17.95
N GLN A 57 -13.44 3.38 -18.61
CA GLN A 57 -12.07 3.28 -19.12
C GLN A 57 -11.75 4.39 -20.14
N HIS A 58 -12.69 4.77 -21.01
CA HIS A 58 -12.49 5.89 -21.92
C HIS A 58 -12.38 7.24 -21.19
N GLU A 59 -13.18 7.45 -20.14
CA GLU A 59 -13.12 8.66 -19.32
C GLU A 59 -11.80 8.76 -18.54
N ILE A 60 -11.33 7.64 -17.98
CA ILE A 60 -10.02 7.51 -17.36
C ILE A 60 -8.92 7.87 -18.36
N ASN A 61 -8.93 7.27 -19.56
CA ASN A 61 -7.93 7.54 -20.58
C ASN A 61 -7.91 9.02 -20.98
N ALA A 62 -9.08 9.63 -21.21
CA ALA A 62 -9.16 11.05 -21.54
C ALA A 62 -8.64 11.95 -20.39
N SER A 63 -8.91 11.60 -19.14
CA SER A 63 -8.39 12.35 -17.98
C SER A 63 -6.87 12.22 -17.85
N VAL A 64 -6.35 11.00 -18.06
CA VAL A 64 -4.90 10.73 -18.07
C VAL A 64 -4.21 11.49 -19.20
N ASP A 65 -4.75 11.48 -20.42
CA ASP A 65 -4.15 12.17 -21.58
C ASP A 65 -4.04 13.68 -21.34
N ARG A 66 -5.11 14.32 -20.85
CA ARG A 66 -5.08 15.75 -20.47
C ARG A 66 -3.97 16.05 -19.45
N ALA A 67 -3.76 15.14 -18.51
CA ALA A 67 -2.74 15.28 -17.48
C ALA A 67 -1.32 15.05 -17.99
N LEU A 68 -1.13 14.11 -18.90
CA LEU A 68 0.15 13.87 -19.55
C LEU A 68 0.53 15.02 -20.49
N ASP A 69 -0.43 15.65 -21.17
CA ASP A 69 -0.19 16.89 -21.92
C ASP A 69 0.27 18.03 -21.00
N TRP A 70 -0.37 18.21 -19.84
CA TRP A 70 0.04 19.21 -18.87
C TRP A 70 1.44 18.92 -18.30
N LEU A 71 1.69 17.67 -17.87
CA LEU A 71 2.99 17.23 -17.34
C LEU A 71 4.11 17.41 -18.36
N ALA A 72 3.85 17.20 -19.66
CA ALA A 72 4.84 17.41 -20.72
C ALA A 72 5.32 18.86 -20.78
N LEU A 73 4.47 19.85 -20.45
CA LEU A 73 4.87 21.25 -20.37
C LEU A 73 5.63 21.60 -19.08
N GLN A 74 5.46 20.81 -18.02
CA GLN A 74 6.15 21.02 -16.75
C GLN A 74 7.57 20.44 -16.71
N GLN A 75 7.97 19.69 -17.74
CA GLN A 75 9.30 19.10 -17.79
C GLN A 75 10.35 20.20 -18.00
N LYS A 76 11.36 20.22 -17.13
CA LYS A 76 12.49 21.16 -17.22
C LYS A 76 13.45 20.77 -18.34
N GLU A 77 14.29 21.71 -18.76
CA GLU A 77 15.33 21.48 -19.78
C GLU A 77 16.30 20.35 -19.41
N ASN A 78 16.58 20.14 -18.12
CA ASN A 78 17.43 19.06 -17.64
C ASN A 78 16.72 17.69 -17.58
N GLY A 79 15.48 17.60 -18.07
CA GLY A 79 14.65 16.38 -18.09
C GLY A 79 13.88 16.12 -16.79
N ALA A 80 14.14 16.88 -15.73
CA ALA A 80 13.50 16.68 -14.43
C ALA A 80 12.09 17.27 -14.37
N TRP A 81 11.28 16.72 -13.47
CA TRP A 81 10.04 17.30 -12.98
C TRP A 81 10.20 17.72 -11.52
N SER A 82 9.53 18.79 -11.13
CA SER A 82 9.55 19.32 -9.76
C SER A 82 10.98 19.60 -9.23
N ASN A 83 11.24 19.41 -7.94
CA ASN A 83 12.53 19.62 -7.31
C ASN A 83 13.54 18.54 -7.75
N ASP A 84 14.57 18.97 -8.48
CA ASP A 84 15.59 18.10 -9.07
C ASP A 84 16.61 17.57 -8.04
N GLN A 85 16.52 17.99 -6.78
CA GLN A 85 17.22 17.34 -5.66
C GLN A 85 16.63 15.97 -5.31
N PHE A 86 15.38 15.68 -5.70
CA PHE A 86 14.67 14.45 -5.35
C PHE A 86 14.22 13.70 -6.61
N PRO A 87 15.09 12.86 -7.20
CA PRO A 87 14.80 12.21 -8.48
C PRO A 87 13.55 11.32 -8.49
N ALA A 88 13.04 10.87 -7.34
CA ALA A 88 11.75 10.20 -7.22
C ALA A 88 10.59 10.99 -7.84
N LEU A 89 10.60 12.32 -7.72
CA LEU A 89 9.56 13.19 -8.29
C LEU A 89 9.55 13.11 -9.82
N THR A 90 10.73 13.08 -10.42
CA THR A 90 10.89 12.86 -11.87
C THR A 90 10.52 11.43 -12.26
N ALA A 91 10.91 10.44 -11.45
CA ALA A 91 10.64 9.04 -11.70
C ALA A 91 9.13 8.72 -11.70
N MET A 92 8.33 9.33 -10.82
CA MET A 92 6.87 9.14 -10.81
C MET A 92 6.21 9.71 -12.07
N ALA A 93 6.56 10.94 -12.47
CA ALA A 93 6.04 11.54 -13.69
C ALA A 93 6.46 10.74 -14.95
N ALA A 94 7.73 10.32 -15.03
CA ALA A 94 8.21 9.46 -16.10
C ALA A 94 7.48 8.11 -16.14
N TRP A 95 7.18 7.52 -14.97
CA TRP A 95 6.46 6.25 -14.88
C TRP A 95 5.04 6.35 -15.45
N ALA A 96 4.35 7.47 -15.19
CA ALA A 96 3.04 7.75 -15.76
C ALA A 96 3.06 7.74 -17.30
N PHE A 97 4.09 8.36 -17.93
CA PHE A 97 4.28 8.27 -19.38
C PHE A 97 4.62 6.86 -19.86
N ILE A 98 5.52 6.15 -19.17
CA ILE A 98 5.94 4.78 -19.53
C ILE A 98 4.76 3.81 -19.55
N ARG A 99 3.78 3.99 -18.65
CA ARG A 99 2.55 3.18 -18.57
C ARG A 99 1.48 3.59 -19.58
N SER A 100 1.78 4.50 -20.50
CA SER A 100 0.83 5.01 -21.49
C SER A 100 1.39 4.88 -22.91
N GLU A 101 0.49 4.95 -23.88
CA GLU A 101 0.84 5.13 -25.30
C GLU A 101 0.70 6.60 -25.73
N HIS A 102 0.78 7.52 -24.78
CA HIS A 102 0.59 8.95 -25.02
C HIS A 102 1.67 9.52 -25.97
N PRO A 103 1.33 10.35 -26.98
CA PRO A 103 2.29 10.83 -27.97
C PRO A 103 3.52 11.58 -27.39
N GLN A 104 3.35 12.29 -26.27
CA GLN A 104 4.46 12.99 -25.61
C GLN A 104 5.48 12.04 -24.97
N ARG A 105 5.16 10.74 -24.80
CA ARG A 105 6.08 9.74 -24.20
C ARG A 105 7.44 9.73 -24.89
N ALA A 106 7.47 9.72 -26.22
CA ALA A 106 8.70 9.67 -27.01
C ALA A 106 9.60 10.91 -26.80
N LYS A 107 9.00 12.05 -26.43
CA LYS A 107 9.72 13.30 -26.15
C LYS A 107 10.15 13.39 -24.68
N CYS A 108 9.27 13.01 -23.76
CA CYS A 108 9.45 13.27 -22.32
C CYS A 108 10.25 12.18 -21.60
N VAL A 109 10.10 10.90 -21.99
CA VAL A 109 10.75 9.80 -21.28
C VAL A 109 12.28 9.82 -21.44
N PRO A 110 12.87 9.93 -22.65
CA PRO A 110 14.33 9.88 -22.80
C PRO A 110 15.12 10.89 -21.94
N PRO A 111 14.80 12.20 -21.92
CA PRO A 111 15.52 13.14 -21.07
C PRO A 111 15.29 12.88 -19.57
N ALA A 112 14.10 12.38 -19.18
CA ALA A 112 13.84 12.00 -17.79
C ALA A 112 14.71 10.82 -17.35
N LEU A 113 14.82 9.76 -18.17
CA LEU A 113 15.67 8.61 -17.87
C LEU A 113 17.16 9.00 -17.84
N ALA A 114 17.58 9.93 -18.71
CA ALA A 114 18.93 10.50 -18.66
C ALA A 114 19.19 11.26 -17.36
N PHE A 115 18.22 12.05 -16.88
CA PHE A 115 18.29 12.71 -15.58
C PHE A 115 18.39 11.71 -14.42
N LEU A 116 17.55 10.66 -14.40
CA LEU A 116 17.62 9.62 -13.37
C LEU A 116 18.98 8.91 -13.36
N LYS A 117 19.52 8.59 -14.55
CA LYS A 117 20.87 8.02 -14.70
C LYS A 117 21.95 8.95 -14.15
N SER A 118 21.80 10.27 -14.31
CA SER A 118 22.74 11.25 -13.75
C SER A 118 22.73 11.31 -12.21
N CYS A 119 21.72 10.72 -11.57
CA CYS A 119 21.58 10.66 -10.12
C CYS A 119 22.14 9.36 -9.51
N VAL A 120 22.68 8.44 -10.33
CA VAL A 120 23.32 7.21 -9.85
C VAL A 120 24.56 7.54 -9.04
N GLN A 121 24.67 6.96 -7.85
CA GLN A 121 25.77 7.13 -6.92
C GLN A 121 26.74 5.94 -6.96
N PRO A 122 28.01 6.13 -6.55
CA PRO A 122 29.00 5.05 -6.51
C PRO A 122 28.62 3.86 -5.61
N ASP A 123 27.70 4.04 -4.66
CA ASP A 123 27.20 2.99 -3.78
C ASP A 123 26.03 2.18 -4.36
N GLY A 124 25.62 2.49 -5.60
CA GLY A 124 24.50 1.86 -6.31
C GLY A 124 23.15 2.55 -6.09
N GLY A 125 23.05 3.51 -5.17
CA GLY A 125 21.83 4.28 -4.96
C GLY A 125 21.53 5.24 -6.12
N ILE A 126 20.27 5.69 -6.22
CA ILE A 126 19.82 6.69 -7.19
C ILE A 126 19.21 7.85 -6.41
N TYR A 127 20.03 8.86 -6.10
CA TYR A 127 19.62 10.02 -5.29
C TYR A 127 20.59 11.18 -5.49
N ARG A 128 20.23 12.39 -5.03
CA ARG A 128 21.18 13.49 -4.88
C ARG A 128 21.46 13.75 -3.40
N PRO A 129 22.72 13.84 -2.97
CA PRO A 129 23.04 14.29 -1.62
C PRO A 129 22.58 15.76 -1.40
N VAL A 130 21.85 16.02 -0.33
CA VAL A 130 21.49 17.36 0.14
C VAL A 130 22.24 17.61 1.44
N ALA A 131 23.22 18.52 1.38
CA ALA A 131 24.05 18.88 2.52
C ALA A 131 23.20 19.48 3.65
N GLY A 132 23.57 19.20 4.90
CA GLY A 132 22.93 19.78 6.08
C GLY A 132 21.54 19.23 6.42
N ARG A 133 21.01 18.28 5.65
CA ARG A 133 19.76 17.59 5.97
C ARG A 133 20.07 16.19 6.53
N GLN A 134 19.61 15.89 7.75
CA GLN A 134 19.53 14.51 8.24
C GLN A 134 18.46 13.77 7.43
N GLY A 135 18.70 12.55 6.92
CA GLY A 135 17.87 12.01 5.84
C GLY A 135 18.35 12.43 4.45
N GLY A 136 19.58 12.94 4.32
CA GLY A 136 19.95 14.04 3.44
C GLY A 136 19.77 13.89 1.93
N GLY A 137 19.35 12.77 1.39
CA GLY A 137 18.88 12.68 0.00
C GLY A 137 17.58 11.91 -0.15
N LEU A 138 16.98 11.48 0.97
CA LEU A 138 15.95 10.45 1.03
C LEU A 138 16.36 9.27 0.15
N SER A 139 17.60 8.79 0.33
CA SER A 139 18.31 7.98 -0.66
C SER A 139 17.62 6.65 -0.92
N ASN A 140 17.11 6.00 0.13
CA ASN A 140 16.38 4.75 -0.03
C ASN A 140 15.05 4.94 -0.76
N TYR A 141 14.27 5.94 -0.36
CA TYR A 141 13.01 6.33 -1.02
C TYR A 141 13.21 6.64 -2.51
N ASN A 142 14.21 7.47 -2.81
CA ASN A 142 14.54 7.84 -4.19
C ASN A 142 15.00 6.63 -5.00
N THR A 143 15.88 5.81 -4.44
CA THR A 143 16.41 4.63 -5.14
C THR A 143 15.29 3.65 -5.47
N ALA A 144 14.40 3.34 -4.51
CA ALA A 144 13.29 2.41 -4.70
C ALA A 144 12.34 2.84 -5.84
N ILE A 145 11.95 4.11 -5.88
CA ILE A 145 11.05 4.63 -6.92
C ILE A 145 11.78 4.73 -8.27
N CYS A 146 13.01 5.26 -8.28
CA CYS A 146 13.77 5.42 -9.52
C CYS A 146 14.07 4.07 -10.18
N MET A 147 14.48 3.05 -9.43
CA MET A 147 14.78 1.74 -10.01
C MET A 147 13.54 1.07 -10.59
N THR A 148 12.37 1.25 -9.95
CA THR A 148 11.09 0.77 -10.48
C THR A 148 10.78 1.40 -11.84
N THR A 149 10.92 2.73 -11.95
CA THR A 149 10.71 3.44 -13.22
C THR A 149 11.73 3.04 -14.30
N LEU A 150 13.02 2.94 -13.94
CA LEU A 150 14.06 2.50 -14.88
C LEU A 150 13.80 1.09 -15.39
N HIS A 151 13.39 0.17 -14.51
CA HIS A 151 13.02 -1.19 -14.89
C HIS A 151 11.78 -1.21 -15.80
N ALA A 152 10.74 -0.42 -15.47
CA ALA A 152 9.52 -0.32 -16.27
C ALA A 152 9.76 0.22 -17.69
N SER A 153 10.85 0.97 -17.91
CA SER A 153 11.23 1.43 -19.26
C SER A 153 11.58 0.30 -20.23
N LYS A 154 11.92 -0.89 -19.70
CA LYS A 154 12.39 -2.07 -20.46
C LYS A 154 13.63 -1.81 -21.33
N ASP A 155 14.36 -0.71 -21.07
CA ASP A 155 15.60 -0.41 -21.76
C ASP A 155 16.78 -1.18 -21.09
N PRO A 156 17.45 -2.10 -21.82
CA PRO A 156 18.53 -2.92 -21.27
C PRO A 156 19.75 -2.09 -20.82
N ALA A 157 19.88 -0.83 -21.26
CA ALA A 157 20.93 0.06 -20.79
C ALA A 157 20.85 0.37 -19.28
N PHE A 158 19.68 0.14 -18.65
CA PHE A 158 19.49 0.35 -17.21
C PHE A 158 19.58 -0.94 -16.38
N THR A 159 19.72 -2.12 -16.98
CA THR A 159 19.74 -3.40 -16.25
C THR A 159 20.78 -3.40 -15.13
N ARG A 160 22.01 -2.96 -15.41
CA ARG A 160 23.07 -2.89 -14.38
C ARG A 160 22.72 -1.93 -13.25
N ILE A 161 22.20 -0.74 -13.59
CA ILE A 161 21.79 0.28 -12.61
C ILE A 161 20.69 -0.27 -11.70
N VAL A 162 19.70 -0.98 -12.27
CA VAL A 162 18.63 -1.62 -11.48
C VAL A 162 19.19 -2.70 -10.55
N LEU A 163 20.11 -3.55 -11.02
CA LEU A 163 20.74 -4.59 -10.20
C LEU A 163 21.55 -4.01 -9.03
N ASP A 164 22.28 -2.91 -9.25
CA ASP A 164 23.05 -2.22 -8.23
C ASP A 164 22.13 -1.48 -7.24
N ALA A 165 21.06 -0.85 -7.73
CA ALA A 165 20.03 -0.20 -6.91
C ALA A 165 19.29 -1.20 -6.00
N ARG A 166 18.98 -2.40 -6.49
CA ARG A 166 18.42 -3.49 -5.67
C ARG A 166 19.36 -3.89 -4.55
N ALA A 167 20.66 -3.95 -4.82
CA ALA A 167 21.67 -4.23 -3.79
C ALA A 167 21.78 -3.10 -2.77
N PHE A 168 21.68 -1.83 -3.20
CA PHE A 168 21.62 -0.68 -2.31
C PHE A 168 20.41 -0.75 -1.37
N VAL A 169 19.20 -0.97 -1.92
CA VAL A 169 17.96 -1.06 -1.14
C VAL A 169 18.00 -2.24 -0.18
N ALA A 170 18.42 -3.44 -0.61
CA ALA A 170 18.51 -4.59 0.30
C ALA A 170 19.46 -4.34 1.48
N LYS A 171 20.58 -3.65 1.25
CA LYS A 171 21.56 -3.27 2.29
C LYS A 171 21.07 -2.18 3.24
N SER A 172 19.93 -1.54 2.96
CA SER A 172 19.34 -0.52 3.83
C SER A 172 18.29 -1.09 4.80
N GLN A 173 17.99 -2.40 4.72
CA GLN A 173 17.14 -3.07 5.70
C GLN A 173 17.78 -3.00 7.09
N HIS A 174 16.99 -2.57 8.07
CA HIS A 174 17.43 -2.46 9.46
C HIS A 174 17.56 -3.84 10.09
N THR A 175 18.77 -4.21 10.51
CA THR A 175 19.05 -5.52 11.12
C THR A 175 19.34 -5.43 12.61
N GLY A 176 19.28 -4.22 13.20
CA GLY A 176 19.44 -4.02 14.64
C GLY A 176 18.36 -4.74 15.45
N ASP A 177 18.70 -5.14 16.66
CA ASP A 177 17.77 -5.77 17.62
C ASP A 177 16.98 -4.69 18.38
N ASP A 178 16.07 -4.03 17.67
CA ASP A 178 15.20 -2.98 18.21
C ASP A 178 13.83 -2.97 17.51
N ALA A 179 12.97 -2.02 17.88
CA ALA A 179 11.61 -1.91 17.35
C ALA A 179 11.57 -1.70 15.82
N TYR A 180 12.67 -1.28 15.20
CA TYR A 180 12.80 -1.01 13.77
C TYR A 180 13.29 -2.22 12.96
N HIS A 181 13.61 -3.35 13.60
CA HIS A 181 14.14 -4.57 12.94
C HIS A 181 13.29 -5.04 11.75
N GLY A 182 13.91 -5.18 10.58
CA GLY A 182 13.27 -5.63 9.33
C GLY A 182 12.66 -4.52 8.49
N GLY A 183 12.51 -3.30 9.03
CA GLY A 183 12.02 -2.15 8.30
C GLY A 183 13.10 -1.43 7.49
N PHE A 184 12.68 -0.46 6.69
CA PHE A 184 13.55 0.39 5.89
C PHE A 184 13.33 1.87 6.25
N GLY A 185 14.42 2.63 6.29
CA GLY A 185 14.43 4.08 6.55
C GLY A 185 14.72 4.91 5.31
N TYR A 186 14.93 6.21 5.49
CA TYR A 186 15.26 7.14 4.40
C TYR A 186 16.72 7.14 3.98
N ASP A 187 17.65 6.78 4.88
CA ASP A 187 19.06 6.65 4.57
C ASP A 187 19.72 5.56 5.43
N ARG A 188 20.93 5.19 5.02
CA ARG A 188 21.80 4.22 5.71
C ARG A 188 22.81 4.90 6.63
N SER A 189 23.19 6.14 6.32
CA SER A 189 24.43 6.77 6.76
C SER A 189 24.25 7.77 7.89
N THR A 190 23.05 7.96 8.41
CA THR A 190 22.86 8.81 9.58
C THR A 190 22.91 7.99 10.87
N ASP A 191 23.41 8.60 11.95
CA ASP A 191 23.32 8.07 13.33
C ASP A 191 21.86 7.89 13.82
N ARG A 192 20.88 8.08 12.92
CA ARG A 192 19.46 7.98 13.18
C ARG A 192 18.97 6.62 12.67
N MET A 193 18.99 5.64 13.55
CA MET A 193 18.34 4.35 13.32
C MET A 193 16.81 4.55 13.37
N TYR A 194 16.18 4.76 12.22
CA TYR A 194 14.71 4.70 12.12
C TYR A 194 14.27 4.10 10.79
N ALA A 195 13.46 3.06 10.89
CA ALA A 195 12.61 2.58 9.80
C ALA A 195 11.21 3.18 9.94
N ASP A 196 10.49 3.29 8.83
CA ASP A 196 9.09 3.66 8.83
C ASP A 196 8.29 2.81 7.83
N LEU A 197 6.97 2.79 7.99
CA LEU A 197 6.09 1.98 7.16
C LEU A 197 6.19 2.36 5.69
N MET A 198 6.28 3.66 5.40
CA MET A 198 6.30 4.19 4.04
C MET A 198 7.51 3.72 3.24
N ASN A 199 8.72 3.92 3.77
CA ASN A 199 9.94 3.47 3.13
C ASN A 199 9.98 1.94 3.03
N THR A 200 9.48 1.24 4.05
CA THR A 200 9.40 -0.22 4.04
C THR A 200 8.52 -0.74 2.89
N VAL A 201 7.35 -0.13 2.69
CA VAL A 201 6.42 -0.53 1.62
C VAL A 201 6.99 -0.22 0.24
N TYR A 202 7.57 0.98 0.03
CA TYR A 202 8.20 1.30 -1.25
C TYR A 202 9.42 0.43 -1.55
N ALA A 203 10.24 0.10 -0.54
CA ALA A 203 11.36 -0.81 -0.71
C ALA A 203 10.87 -2.23 -1.07
N ALA A 204 9.91 -2.77 -0.31
CA ALA A 204 9.32 -4.08 -0.56
C ALA A 204 8.71 -4.17 -1.97
N GLU A 205 7.90 -3.18 -2.34
CA GLU A 205 7.30 -3.09 -3.66
C GLU A 205 8.35 -3.05 -4.77
N ALA A 206 9.33 -2.14 -4.67
CA ALA A 206 10.35 -1.99 -5.70
C ALA A 206 11.21 -3.25 -5.85
N MET A 207 11.51 -3.94 -4.75
CA MET A 207 12.21 -5.22 -4.77
C MET A 207 11.39 -6.33 -5.44
N ARG A 208 10.05 -6.29 -5.37
CA ARG A 208 9.16 -7.23 -6.10
C ARG A 208 9.03 -6.86 -7.57
N PHE A 209 8.73 -5.60 -7.90
CA PHE A 209 8.56 -5.17 -9.29
C PHE A 209 9.80 -5.35 -10.16
N THR A 210 10.98 -5.25 -9.56
CA THR A 210 12.26 -5.37 -10.28
C THR A 210 12.90 -6.74 -10.12
N GLU A 211 12.20 -7.73 -9.55
CA GLU A 211 12.74 -9.07 -9.27
C GLU A 211 13.27 -9.77 -10.53
N SER A 212 12.56 -9.62 -11.65
CA SER A 212 12.96 -10.20 -12.95
C SER A 212 14.31 -9.69 -13.47
N ALA A 213 14.81 -8.55 -12.98
CA ALA A 213 16.15 -8.08 -13.33
C ALA A 213 17.24 -9.06 -12.85
N GLU A 214 17.00 -9.81 -11.76
CA GLU A 214 17.96 -10.77 -11.18
C GLU A 214 18.26 -11.97 -12.08
N ASP A 215 17.43 -12.22 -13.10
CA ASP A 215 17.70 -13.23 -14.13
C ASP A 215 18.80 -12.79 -15.09
N LEU A 216 19.08 -11.48 -15.14
CA LEU A 216 20.15 -10.87 -15.94
C LEU A 216 21.42 -10.59 -15.11
N ARG A 217 21.46 -10.97 -13.83
CA ARG A 217 22.64 -10.77 -12.99
C ARG A 217 23.80 -11.63 -13.52
N PRO A 218 25.01 -11.05 -13.71
CA PRO A 218 26.18 -11.82 -14.14
C PRO A 218 26.46 -13.02 -13.24
N ALA A 219 26.86 -14.14 -13.84
CA ALA A 219 27.24 -15.34 -13.11
C ALA A 219 28.38 -15.03 -12.14
N GLY A 220 28.24 -15.45 -10.88
CA GLY A 220 29.22 -15.23 -9.82
C GLY A 220 28.98 -13.98 -8.96
N GLU A 221 28.02 -13.12 -9.30
CA GLU A 221 27.58 -12.05 -8.39
C GLU A 221 26.48 -12.53 -7.44
N ASP A 222 26.57 -12.14 -6.16
CA ASP A 222 25.57 -12.48 -5.16
C ASP A 222 24.24 -11.74 -5.41
N ARG A 223 23.13 -12.47 -5.27
CA ARG A 223 21.80 -11.87 -5.25
C ARG A 223 21.57 -11.15 -3.93
N PRO A 224 21.08 -9.90 -3.94
CA PRO A 224 20.76 -9.18 -2.71
C PRO A 224 19.65 -9.90 -1.95
N LYS A 225 19.79 -10.00 -0.62
CA LYS A 225 18.83 -10.67 0.25
C LYS A 225 18.08 -9.64 1.09
N VAL A 226 16.76 -9.75 1.08
CA VAL A 226 15.85 -9.07 2.01
C VAL A 226 15.29 -10.13 2.93
N ASP A 227 15.33 -9.89 4.24
CA ASP A 227 14.59 -10.71 5.19
C ASP A 227 13.11 -10.34 5.13
N TRP A 228 12.35 -11.11 4.36
CA TRP A 228 10.92 -10.91 4.18
C TRP A 228 10.11 -11.20 5.45
N GLN A 229 10.57 -12.13 6.29
CA GLN A 229 9.90 -12.43 7.56
C GLN A 229 10.07 -11.25 8.53
N ALA A 230 11.28 -10.68 8.63
CA ALA A 230 11.53 -9.48 9.40
C ALA A 230 10.76 -8.27 8.85
N THR A 231 10.67 -8.14 7.51
CA THR A 231 9.84 -7.10 6.86
C THR A 231 8.37 -7.22 7.27
N ALA A 232 7.78 -8.42 7.16
CA ALA A 232 6.40 -8.66 7.56
C ALA A 232 6.18 -8.39 9.06
N ALA A 233 7.14 -8.75 9.91
CA ALA A 233 7.10 -8.48 11.33
C ALA A 233 7.14 -6.97 11.63
N PHE A 234 7.99 -6.20 10.95
CA PHE A 234 8.03 -4.74 11.08
C PHE A 234 6.70 -4.09 10.68
N ILE A 235 6.16 -4.47 9.51
CA ILE A 235 4.87 -3.95 9.03
C ILE A 235 3.76 -4.28 10.04
N THR A 236 3.73 -5.52 10.56
CA THR A 236 2.73 -5.93 11.56
C THR A 236 2.81 -5.09 12.83
N ARG A 237 4.00 -4.67 13.28
CA ARG A 237 4.13 -3.80 14.46
C ARG A 237 3.46 -2.43 14.27
N MET A 238 3.29 -1.98 13.03
CA MET A 238 2.63 -0.71 12.69
C MET A 238 1.10 -0.84 12.61
N GLN A 239 0.56 -2.04 12.85
CA GLN A 239 -0.88 -2.28 12.88
C GLN A 239 -1.40 -2.16 14.30
N ASN A 240 -2.46 -1.39 14.48
CA ASN A 240 -3.18 -1.33 15.74
C ASN A 240 -3.92 -2.66 15.99
N THR A 241 -3.62 -3.26 17.13
CA THR A 241 -4.21 -4.52 17.58
C THR A 241 -5.66 -4.32 18.05
N PRO A 242 -6.44 -5.40 18.29
CA PRO A 242 -7.79 -5.28 18.86
C PRO A 242 -7.87 -4.48 20.16
N GLU A 243 -6.80 -4.45 20.97
CA GLU A 243 -6.72 -3.66 22.20
C GLU A 243 -6.75 -2.15 21.96
N ALA A 244 -6.40 -1.68 20.75
CA ALA A 244 -6.59 -0.27 20.39
C ALA A 244 -8.08 0.10 20.40
N GLY A 245 -8.93 -0.83 19.97
CA GLY A 245 -10.39 -0.72 19.97
C GLY A 245 -10.95 0.36 19.04
N GLY A 246 -12.28 0.39 18.93
CA GLY A 246 -13.03 1.44 18.25
C GLY A 246 -12.57 1.71 16.81
N ALA A 247 -12.33 2.98 16.51
CA ALA A 247 -11.90 3.44 15.19
C ALA A 247 -10.49 2.95 14.80
N GLU A 248 -9.65 2.60 15.77
CA GLU A 248 -8.23 2.33 15.53
C GLU A 248 -7.92 0.86 15.21
N GLN A 249 -8.75 -0.05 15.70
CA GLN A 249 -8.53 -1.49 15.53
C GLN A 249 -8.35 -1.90 14.06
N GLY A 250 -7.22 -2.52 13.75
CA GLY A 250 -6.89 -3.06 12.43
C GLY A 250 -6.25 -2.07 11.47
N GLY A 251 -6.32 -0.77 11.77
CA GLY A 251 -5.67 0.28 10.99
C GLY A 251 -4.19 0.42 11.32
N PHE A 252 -3.46 1.20 10.54
CA PHE A 252 -2.00 1.35 10.68
C PHE A 252 -1.58 2.77 11.01
N PHE A 253 -0.39 2.88 11.60
CA PHE A 253 0.31 4.13 11.89
C PHE A 253 1.72 4.15 11.25
N TYR A 254 2.48 5.24 11.44
CA TYR A 254 3.64 5.55 10.60
C TYR A 254 4.91 4.77 10.97
N LYS A 255 5.31 4.78 12.24
CA LYS A 255 6.53 4.13 12.73
C LYS A 255 6.37 3.78 14.24
N PRO A 256 7.26 2.95 14.85
CA PRO A 256 7.05 2.39 16.20
C PRO A 256 6.68 3.39 17.30
N ASP A 257 7.14 4.62 17.22
CA ASP A 257 6.99 5.66 18.24
C ASP A 257 6.17 6.87 17.76
N GLU A 258 5.56 6.82 16.57
CA GLU A 258 4.85 7.97 16.00
C GLU A 258 3.68 7.58 15.09
N SER A 259 2.53 8.22 15.30
CA SER A 259 1.49 8.38 14.29
C SER A 259 1.40 9.83 13.85
N LYS A 260 1.30 10.05 12.54
CA LYS A 260 1.08 11.40 11.98
C LYS A 260 -0.34 11.93 12.23
N ALA A 261 -1.30 11.05 12.52
CA ALA A 261 -2.65 11.41 12.99
C ALA A 261 -2.71 11.66 14.52
N GLY A 262 -1.58 11.53 15.22
CA GLY A 262 -1.48 11.71 16.66
C GLY A 262 -1.99 10.51 17.47
N THR A 263 -2.38 10.77 18.72
CA THR A 263 -2.81 9.74 19.68
C THR A 263 -4.23 9.98 20.16
N THR A 264 -4.89 8.91 20.62
CA THR A 264 -6.19 8.96 21.29
C THR A 264 -6.15 8.07 22.54
N THR A 265 -7.12 8.24 23.45
CA THR A 265 -7.28 7.36 24.61
C THR A 265 -8.45 6.41 24.35
N ASN A 266 -8.20 5.10 24.41
CA ASN A 266 -9.25 4.11 24.18
C ASN A 266 -10.21 3.98 25.38
N THR A 267 -11.25 3.16 25.25
CA THR A 267 -12.27 2.95 26.31
C THR A 267 -11.71 2.35 27.60
N ALA A 268 -10.54 1.68 27.53
CA ALA A 268 -9.82 1.15 28.68
C ALA A 268 -8.86 2.17 29.33
N GLY A 269 -8.84 3.43 28.86
CA GLY A 269 -7.98 4.48 29.41
C GLY A 269 -6.52 4.44 28.92
N LYS A 270 -6.20 3.61 27.92
CA LYS A 270 -4.84 3.49 27.36
C LYS A 270 -4.66 4.46 26.19
N VAL A 271 -3.52 5.16 26.17
CA VAL A 271 -3.10 5.97 25.01
C VAL A 271 -2.67 5.04 23.87
N VAL A 272 -3.26 5.24 22.70
CA VAL A 272 -3.01 4.47 21.48
C VAL A 272 -2.80 5.41 20.30
N PHE A 273 -2.11 4.92 19.26
CA PHE A 273 -1.89 5.68 18.04
C PHE A 273 -3.16 5.72 17.18
N ARG A 274 -3.48 6.89 16.62
CA ARG A 274 -4.53 6.97 15.61
C ARG A 274 -4.07 6.30 14.33
N SER A 275 -4.95 5.48 13.78
CA SER A 275 -4.89 4.91 12.45
C SER A 275 -5.33 5.94 11.43
N TYR A 276 -4.80 5.84 10.22
CA TYR A 276 -5.24 6.71 9.13
C TYR A 276 -5.08 6.04 7.76
N GLY A 277 -5.87 6.52 6.80
CA GLY A 277 -6.11 5.83 5.54
C GLY A 277 -4.83 5.50 4.79
N SER A 278 -3.99 6.49 4.54
CA SER A 278 -2.77 6.27 3.76
C SER A 278 -1.81 5.25 4.39
N MET A 279 -1.71 5.15 5.72
CA MET A 279 -0.93 4.07 6.34
C MET A 279 -1.65 2.74 6.35
N THR A 280 -2.97 2.69 6.56
CA THR A 280 -3.69 1.41 6.53
C THR A 280 -3.59 0.75 5.16
N TYR A 281 -3.78 1.52 4.08
CA TYR A 281 -3.59 1.00 2.72
C TYR A 281 -2.12 0.66 2.42
N SER A 282 -1.16 1.43 2.95
CA SER A 282 0.28 1.11 2.85
C SER A 282 0.61 -0.20 3.57
N GLY A 283 0.10 -0.40 4.79
CA GLY A 283 0.29 -1.60 5.59
C GLY A 283 -0.27 -2.84 4.91
N LEU A 284 -1.51 -2.74 4.39
CA LEU A 284 -2.12 -3.80 3.58
C LEU A 284 -1.25 -4.15 2.37
N LEU A 285 -0.83 -3.14 1.58
CA LEU A 285 0.03 -3.34 0.41
C LEU A 285 1.38 -3.96 0.79
N GLY A 286 1.97 -3.51 1.89
CA GLY A 286 3.22 -4.03 2.43
C GLY A 286 3.13 -5.50 2.84
N LEU A 287 2.05 -5.90 3.52
CA LEU A 287 1.82 -7.30 3.88
C LEU A 287 1.72 -8.17 2.62
N VAL A 288 1.01 -7.72 1.58
CA VAL A 288 0.93 -8.43 0.30
C VAL A 288 2.32 -8.61 -0.34
N TYR A 289 3.12 -7.55 -0.45
CA TYR A 289 4.47 -7.66 -1.03
C TYR A 289 5.46 -8.43 -0.16
N ALA A 290 5.25 -8.46 1.15
CA ALA A 290 6.01 -9.31 2.07
C ALA A 290 5.60 -10.80 1.99
N GLY A 291 4.60 -11.15 1.17
CA GLY A 291 4.17 -12.52 0.96
C GLY A 291 3.24 -13.05 2.06
N VAL A 292 2.54 -12.17 2.77
CA VAL A 292 1.52 -12.57 3.76
C VAL A 292 0.23 -12.91 3.02
N ASP A 293 -0.33 -14.08 3.32
CA ASP A 293 -1.54 -14.59 2.69
C ASP A 293 -2.75 -13.70 2.89
N ARG A 294 -3.65 -13.67 1.89
CA ARG A 294 -4.88 -12.88 1.90
C ARG A 294 -5.80 -13.21 3.09
N ASP A 295 -5.83 -14.48 3.48
CA ASP A 295 -6.68 -14.97 4.58
C ASP A 295 -6.05 -14.77 5.98
N ASP A 296 -4.81 -14.26 6.04
CA ASP A 296 -4.14 -13.96 7.30
C ASP A 296 -4.94 -12.92 8.10
N PRO A 297 -5.13 -13.10 9.42
CA PRO A 297 -5.87 -12.17 10.26
C PRO A 297 -5.41 -10.72 10.15
N ARG A 298 -4.12 -10.47 9.93
CA ARG A 298 -3.55 -9.11 9.77
C ARG A 298 -4.06 -8.44 8.51
N VAL A 299 -4.07 -9.17 7.40
CA VAL A 299 -4.55 -8.69 6.09
C VAL A 299 -6.06 -8.47 6.14
N ARG A 300 -6.82 -9.44 6.67
CA ARG A 300 -8.28 -9.32 6.82
C ARG A 300 -8.66 -8.15 7.73
N SER A 301 -7.93 -7.94 8.83
CA SER A 301 -8.19 -6.83 9.75
C SER A 301 -7.90 -5.46 9.12
N ALA A 302 -6.90 -5.36 8.24
CA ALA A 302 -6.61 -4.13 7.51
C ALA A 302 -7.72 -3.81 6.49
N PHE A 303 -8.18 -4.83 5.76
CA PHE A 303 -9.29 -4.69 4.81
C PHE A 303 -10.62 -4.37 5.50
N ASP A 304 -10.89 -4.97 6.66
CA ASP A 304 -12.05 -4.62 7.49
C ASP A 304 -12.00 -3.16 7.96
N TRP A 305 -10.83 -2.67 8.39
CA TRP A 305 -10.66 -1.25 8.70
C TRP A 305 -10.97 -0.37 7.49
N ALA A 306 -10.43 -0.71 6.30
CA ALA A 306 -10.72 0.01 5.06
C ALA A 306 -12.21 0.01 4.71
N SER A 307 -12.91 -1.09 4.94
CA SER A 307 -14.37 -1.20 4.79
C SER A 307 -15.10 -0.24 5.74
N ARG A 308 -14.81 -0.25 7.04
CA ARG A 308 -15.48 0.63 8.03
C ARG A 308 -15.18 2.11 7.82
N HIS A 309 -14.00 2.44 7.32
CA HIS A 309 -13.50 3.81 7.16
C HIS A 309 -13.44 4.29 5.70
N TRP A 310 -14.16 3.62 4.79
CA TRP A 310 -14.21 4.06 3.39
C TRP A 310 -14.70 5.50 3.29
N SER A 311 -13.82 6.34 2.73
CA SER A 311 -14.06 7.73 2.36
C SER A 311 -13.10 8.09 1.24
N LEU A 312 -13.58 8.85 0.27
CA LEU A 312 -12.77 9.51 -0.73
C LEU A 312 -12.81 11.04 -0.57
N ASP A 313 -13.48 11.56 0.45
CA ASP A 313 -13.57 13.01 0.71
C ASP A 313 -12.42 13.53 1.56
N GLU A 314 -11.62 12.63 2.12
CA GLU A 314 -10.38 12.92 2.83
C GLU A 314 -9.43 11.72 2.73
N ASN A 315 -8.18 11.90 3.20
CA ASN A 315 -7.37 10.80 3.69
C ASN A 315 -7.88 10.48 5.11
N PRO A 316 -8.59 9.36 5.35
CA PRO A 316 -9.28 9.11 6.62
C PRO A 316 -8.39 9.35 7.84
N GLY A 317 -8.78 10.27 8.72
CA GLY A 317 -8.02 10.64 9.93
C GLY A 317 -6.93 11.71 9.73
N MET A 318 -6.76 12.21 8.50
CA MET A 318 -5.75 13.22 8.13
C MET A 318 -6.32 14.41 7.33
N GLY A 319 -7.63 14.41 7.00
CA GLY A 319 -8.21 15.45 6.17
C GLY A 319 -7.57 15.49 4.78
N MET A 320 -7.21 16.69 4.31
CA MET A 320 -6.55 16.87 3.01
C MET A 320 -5.04 16.60 3.04
N GLU A 321 -4.43 16.28 4.20
CA GLU A 321 -2.99 16.03 4.25
C GLU A 321 -2.63 14.67 3.63
N GLY A 322 -1.79 14.68 2.59
CA GLY A 322 -1.39 13.45 1.89
C GLY A 322 -2.52 12.80 1.11
N TYR A 323 -3.46 13.58 0.60
CA TYR A 323 -4.71 13.15 -0.01
C TYR A 323 -4.50 12.49 -1.39
N PHE A 324 -3.59 13.00 -2.22
CA PHE A 324 -3.30 12.39 -3.51
C PHE A 324 -2.39 11.18 -3.37
N PHE A 325 -1.44 11.22 -2.43
CA PHE A 325 -0.70 10.05 -2.01
C PHE A 325 -1.64 8.95 -1.50
N PHE A 326 -2.68 9.32 -0.74
CA PHE A 326 -3.73 8.39 -0.30
C PHE A 326 -4.42 7.70 -1.48
N PHE A 327 -4.86 8.43 -2.51
CA PHE A 327 -5.42 7.80 -3.72
C PHE A 327 -4.44 6.86 -4.42
N ASN A 328 -3.17 7.27 -4.50
CA ASN A 328 -2.12 6.46 -5.12
C ASN A 328 -1.95 5.12 -4.41
N VAL A 329 -1.80 5.15 -3.08
CA VAL A 329 -1.58 3.91 -2.31
C VAL A 329 -2.86 3.09 -2.15
N LEU A 330 -4.04 3.72 -2.02
CA LEU A 330 -5.34 3.03 -2.02
C LEU A 330 -5.50 2.21 -3.29
N SER A 331 -5.27 2.82 -4.45
CA SER A 331 -5.47 2.16 -5.75
C SER A 331 -4.50 0.98 -5.94
N ARG A 332 -3.23 1.15 -5.55
CA ARG A 332 -2.23 0.08 -5.55
C ARG A 332 -2.57 -1.05 -4.58
N SER A 333 -2.96 -0.69 -3.36
CA SER A 333 -3.32 -1.62 -2.28
C SER A 333 -4.51 -2.50 -2.63
N LEU A 334 -5.62 -1.91 -3.09
CA LEU A 334 -6.82 -2.65 -3.45
C LEU A 334 -6.65 -3.47 -4.74
N THR A 335 -5.84 -2.98 -5.68
CA THR A 335 -5.44 -3.75 -6.86
C THR A 335 -4.65 -5.00 -6.47
N ALA A 336 -3.62 -4.84 -5.62
CA ALA A 336 -2.79 -5.96 -5.16
C ALA A 336 -3.58 -6.95 -4.29
N TYR A 337 -4.54 -6.46 -3.49
CA TYR A 337 -5.42 -7.29 -2.68
C TYR A 337 -6.43 -8.09 -3.52
N GLY A 338 -6.75 -7.63 -4.74
CA GLY A 338 -7.66 -8.35 -5.65
C GLY A 338 -9.11 -8.40 -5.14
N ALA A 339 -9.60 -7.29 -4.58
CA ALA A 339 -11.03 -7.13 -4.30
C ALA A 339 -11.68 -6.29 -5.40
N ASP A 340 -12.85 -6.71 -5.88
CA ASP A 340 -13.64 -5.90 -6.82
C ASP A 340 -14.61 -4.97 -6.11
N HIS A 341 -15.11 -5.41 -4.95
CA HIS A 341 -16.04 -4.65 -4.12
C HIS A 341 -15.57 -4.62 -2.68
N ILE A 342 -15.81 -3.49 -2.01
CA ILE A 342 -15.60 -3.37 -0.56
C ILE A 342 -16.96 -3.55 0.11
N PRO A 343 -17.17 -4.62 0.91
CA PRO A 343 -18.43 -4.82 1.62
C PRO A 343 -18.63 -3.71 2.65
N ARG A 344 -19.88 -3.35 2.94
CA ARG A 344 -20.22 -2.34 3.95
C ARG A 344 -21.40 -2.84 4.77
N GLU A 345 -21.31 -2.76 6.10
CA GLU A 345 -22.39 -3.21 6.98
C GLU A 345 -23.61 -2.30 6.82
N GLY A 346 -24.77 -2.89 6.49
CA GLY A 346 -26.04 -2.17 6.32
C GLY A 346 -26.08 -1.19 5.14
N LEU A 347 -25.08 -1.19 4.25
CA LEU A 347 -24.97 -0.31 3.10
C LEU A 347 -24.63 -1.10 1.82
N PRO A 348 -24.91 -0.57 0.63
CA PRO A 348 -24.44 -1.17 -0.61
C PRO A 348 -22.92 -1.36 -0.62
N ALA A 349 -22.47 -2.44 -1.25
CA ALA A 349 -21.04 -2.66 -1.47
C ALA A 349 -20.47 -1.56 -2.38
N VAL A 350 -19.24 -1.14 -2.08
CA VAL A 350 -18.55 -0.07 -2.80
C VAL A 350 -17.85 -0.65 -4.02
N ASN A 351 -18.15 -0.11 -5.21
CA ASN A 351 -17.33 -0.31 -6.40
C ASN A 351 -16.18 0.71 -6.38
N TRP A 352 -15.12 0.34 -5.68
CA TRP A 352 -14.05 1.27 -5.33
C TRP A 352 -13.31 1.81 -6.57
N ARG A 353 -13.19 1.01 -7.65
CA ARG A 353 -12.53 1.47 -8.88
C ARG A 353 -13.32 2.59 -9.53
N LYS A 354 -14.64 2.40 -9.65
CA LYS A 354 -15.53 3.42 -10.18
C LYS A 354 -15.51 4.68 -9.31
N ASP A 355 -15.66 4.52 -7.99
CA ASP A 355 -15.70 5.65 -7.07
C ASP A 355 -14.40 6.48 -7.09
N VAL A 356 -13.24 5.83 -7.15
CA VAL A 356 -11.94 6.51 -7.26
C VAL A 356 -11.81 7.22 -8.61
N ALA A 357 -12.21 6.58 -9.72
CA ALA A 357 -12.19 7.19 -11.04
C ALA A 357 -13.07 8.45 -11.09
N ASP A 358 -14.33 8.35 -10.66
CA ASP A 358 -15.27 9.47 -10.61
C ASP A 358 -14.70 10.62 -9.78
N LYS A 359 -14.13 10.33 -8.60
CA LYS A 359 -13.59 11.36 -7.71
C LYS A 359 -12.37 12.07 -8.30
N LEU A 360 -11.43 11.33 -8.88
CA LEU A 360 -10.24 11.92 -9.51
C LEU A 360 -10.62 12.69 -10.79
N ILE A 361 -11.46 12.14 -11.65
CA ILE A 361 -11.89 12.81 -12.89
C ILE A 361 -12.65 14.11 -12.58
N SER A 362 -13.60 14.07 -11.64
CA SER A 362 -14.39 15.26 -11.29
C SER A 362 -13.60 16.36 -10.57
N SER A 363 -12.50 16.01 -9.90
CA SER A 363 -11.62 16.97 -9.22
C SER A 363 -10.48 17.49 -10.11
N GLN A 364 -10.35 16.98 -11.34
CA GLN A 364 -9.32 17.43 -12.27
C GLN A 364 -9.59 18.89 -12.68
N THR A 365 -8.61 19.77 -12.45
CA THR A 365 -8.63 21.12 -13.02
C THR A 365 -8.32 21.00 -14.50
N THR A 366 -9.20 21.52 -15.36
CA THR A 366 -8.99 21.57 -16.82
C THR A 366 -8.77 23.02 -17.26
N GLU A 367 -7.64 23.28 -17.90
CA GLU A 367 -7.28 24.58 -18.46
C GLU A 367 -8.01 24.84 -19.80
N PRO A 368 -8.17 26.11 -20.23
CA PRO A 368 -8.84 26.44 -21.49
C PRO A 368 -8.21 25.82 -22.75
N ASN A 369 -6.92 25.45 -22.69
CA ASN A 369 -6.20 24.76 -23.75
C ASN A 369 -6.49 23.24 -23.78
N GLY A 370 -7.36 22.72 -22.91
CA GLY A 370 -7.74 21.32 -22.81
C GLY A 370 -6.84 20.47 -21.91
N GLN A 371 -5.75 21.02 -21.38
CA GLN A 371 -4.83 20.32 -20.48
C GLN A 371 -5.42 20.20 -19.07
N GLY A 372 -4.99 19.20 -18.30
CA GLY A 372 -5.55 18.92 -16.98
C GLY A 372 -4.50 18.68 -15.90
N TYR A 373 -4.79 19.04 -14.66
CA TYR A 373 -3.91 18.74 -13.53
C TYR A 373 -4.70 18.68 -12.22
N TRP A 374 -4.05 18.24 -11.15
CA TRP A 374 -4.61 18.27 -9.80
C TRP A 374 -3.77 19.16 -8.90
N ARG A 375 -4.42 19.70 -7.86
CA ARG A 375 -3.79 20.51 -6.83
C ARG A 375 -4.30 20.10 -5.46
N ASN A 376 -3.46 20.25 -4.45
CA ASN A 376 -3.89 20.16 -3.05
C ASN A 376 -3.55 21.47 -2.34
N ASP A 377 -4.54 22.09 -1.71
CA ASP A 377 -4.33 23.30 -0.91
C ASP A 377 -3.62 22.97 0.41
N ALA A 378 -3.69 21.72 0.89
CA ALA A 378 -2.93 21.23 2.04
C ALA A 378 -1.51 20.79 1.62
N GLY A 379 -0.55 21.69 1.75
CA GLY A 379 0.83 21.46 1.25
C GLY A 379 1.71 20.48 2.04
N ARG A 380 1.20 19.85 3.11
CA ARG A 380 1.99 18.90 3.91
C ARG A 380 2.37 17.68 3.06
N TYR A 381 3.52 17.07 3.38
CA TYR A 381 4.08 15.94 2.61
C TYR A 381 4.34 16.27 1.13
N TRP A 382 4.62 17.54 0.84
CA TRP A 382 4.95 18.07 -0.50
C TRP A 382 3.78 18.07 -1.48
N GLU A 383 2.54 17.88 -1.03
CA GLU A 383 1.38 17.94 -1.93
C GLU A 383 1.00 19.36 -2.38
N GLY A 384 1.74 20.38 -1.92
CA GLY A 384 1.68 21.72 -2.53
C GLY A 384 2.35 21.78 -3.90
N ASP A 385 3.06 20.73 -4.32
CA ASP A 385 3.60 20.60 -5.67
C ASP A 385 2.55 19.96 -6.62
N PRO A 386 2.03 20.72 -7.60
CA PRO A 386 1.03 20.20 -8.53
C PRO A 386 1.58 19.13 -9.47
N VAL A 387 2.89 19.08 -9.70
CA VAL A 387 3.52 18.05 -10.53
C VAL A 387 3.48 16.69 -9.82
N LEU A 388 3.84 16.66 -8.53
CA LEU A 388 3.75 15.46 -7.70
C LEU A 388 2.31 14.95 -7.57
N VAL A 389 1.39 15.84 -7.21
CA VAL A 389 -0.03 15.50 -7.04
C VAL A 389 -0.64 14.97 -8.35
N THR A 390 -0.31 15.59 -9.48
CA THR A 390 -0.78 15.12 -10.80
C THR A 390 -0.19 13.75 -11.14
N ALA A 391 1.10 13.50 -10.86
CA ALA A 391 1.71 12.19 -11.06
C ALA A 391 1.03 11.11 -10.18
N TYR A 392 0.70 11.42 -8.92
CA TYR A 392 -0.04 10.51 -8.05
C TYR A 392 -1.43 10.17 -8.60
N ALA A 393 -2.20 11.18 -9.04
CA ALA A 393 -3.54 11.00 -9.60
C ALA A 393 -3.52 10.17 -10.89
N VAL A 394 -2.60 10.47 -11.82
CA VAL A 394 -2.45 9.70 -13.07
C VAL A 394 -2.08 8.26 -12.78
N LEU A 395 -1.09 8.02 -11.90
CA LEU A 395 -0.72 6.66 -11.54
C LEU A 395 -1.89 5.95 -10.85
N ALA A 396 -2.64 6.60 -9.96
CA ALA A 396 -3.83 6.02 -9.33
C ALA A 396 -4.85 5.56 -10.39
N LEU A 397 -5.22 6.45 -11.31
CA LEU A 397 -6.12 6.14 -12.44
C LEU A 397 -5.63 4.97 -13.29
N GLN A 398 -4.33 4.94 -13.63
CA GLN A 398 -3.72 3.86 -14.40
C GLN A 398 -3.68 2.50 -13.68
N HIS A 399 -3.85 2.46 -12.35
CA HIS A 399 -3.97 1.20 -11.60
C HIS A 399 -5.41 0.66 -11.60
N LEU A 400 -6.41 1.49 -11.87
CA LEU A 400 -7.82 1.07 -11.91
C LEU A 400 -8.13 0.20 -13.13
N SER A 401 -7.38 0.38 -14.21
CA SER A 401 -7.66 -0.19 -15.54
C SER A 401 -7.48 -1.71 -15.68
N GLY A 402 -7.17 -2.45 -14.60
CA GLY A 402 -7.05 -3.92 -14.61
C GLY A 402 -5.87 -4.49 -15.41
N THR A 403 -5.32 -3.71 -16.35
CA THR A 403 -4.09 -4.00 -17.09
C THR A 403 -2.88 -3.74 -16.20
N GLN A 404 -2.37 -4.81 -15.58
CA GLN A 404 -1.01 -4.82 -15.04
C GLN A 404 -0.01 -4.64 -16.23
N PRO A 405 1.07 -3.83 -16.09
CA PRO A 405 2.08 -3.65 -17.15
C PRO A 405 2.90 -4.90 -17.50
#